data_AF-A0A3D5C0Y6-F1
#
_entry.id   AF-A0A3D5C0Y6-F1
#
_cell.length_a   1.000
_cell.length_b   1.000
_cell.length_c   1.000
_cell.angle_alpha   90.00
_cell.angle_beta   90.00
_cell.angle_gamma   90.00
#
_symmetry.space_group_name_H-M   'P 1'
#
loop_
_entity.id
_entity.type
_entity.pdbx_description
1 polymer ?
#
loop_
_entity_poly.entity_id
_entity_poly.type
_entity_poly.pdbx_seq_one_letter_code
_entity_poly.pdbx_strand_id
1 'polypeptide(L)'
;MSLTGLLNLLSEDASFSGALSEGGTPSSRRVVEVRDGAKAAFISALASNSNATIIVVTAEEPRAAELANDIAVWARNTTVLHFPDVDVPPYSLLAISHDLLAQRISVLGHLQQQLPPPSPGP
;
A
#
# COMPACT_ATOMS: atom_id res chain seq x y z
N MET A 1 10.89 -13.32 -9.41
CA MET A 1 12.23 -12.78 -9.08
C MET A 1 12.04 -11.52 -8.26
N SER A 2 12.91 -11.20 -7.30
CA SER A 2 12.72 -10.06 -6.38
C SER A 2 13.66 -8.91 -6.75
N LEU A 3 13.14 -7.69 -6.75
CA LEU A 3 13.89 -6.48 -7.09
C LEU A 3 14.36 -5.69 -5.86
N THR A 4 14.22 -6.25 -4.64
CA THR A 4 14.55 -5.57 -3.39
C THR A 4 16.00 -5.08 -3.34
N GLY A 5 16.94 -5.80 -3.96
CA GLY A 5 18.34 -5.37 -4.05
C GLY A 5 18.57 -4.09 -4.84
N LEU A 6 17.68 -3.75 -5.78
CA LEU A 6 17.75 -2.49 -6.53
C LEU A 6 17.28 -1.29 -5.71
N LEU A 7 16.50 -1.50 -4.63
CA LEU A 7 16.10 -0.41 -3.74
C LEU A 7 17.32 0.20 -3.03
N ASN A 8 18.33 -0.61 -2.73
CA ASN A 8 19.58 -0.13 -2.15
C ASN A 8 20.31 0.82 -3.10
N LEU A 9 20.36 0.49 -4.39
CA LEU A 9 20.96 1.39 -5.40
C LEU A 9 20.16 2.67 -5.57
N LEU A 10 18.82 2.59 -5.54
CA LEU A 10 17.98 3.79 -5.60
C LEU A 10 18.16 4.69 -4.38
N SER A 11 18.48 4.12 -3.20
CA SER A 11 18.72 4.90 -1.98
C SER A 11 19.99 5.76 -2.03
N GLU A 12 20.94 5.45 -2.93
CA GLU A 12 22.14 6.26 -3.16
C GLU A 12 21.83 7.56 -3.92
N ASP A 13 20.68 7.63 -4.61
CA ASP A 13 20.23 8.84 -5.28
C ASP A 13 19.68 9.87 -4.26
N ALA A 14 20.25 11.08 -4.27
CA ALA A 14 19.90 12.15 -3.36
C ALA A 14 18.44 12.63 -3.53
N SER A 15 17.89 12.57 -4.74
CA SER A 15 16.50 12.95 -5.00
C SER A 15 15.51 11.90 -4.45
N PHE A 16 15.87 10.62 -4.57
CA PHE A 16 15.05 9.52 -4.07
C PHE A 16 15.06 9.46 -2.55
N SER A 17 16.24 9.51 -1.93
CA SER A 17 16.39 9.53 -0.46
C SER A 17 15.78 10.79 0.15
N GLY A 18 15.92 11.96 -0.49
CA GLY A 18 15.25 13.19 -0.10
C GLY A 18 13.73 13.02 -0.04
N ALA A 19 13.13 12.53 -1.13
CA ALA A 19 11.69 12.29 -1.21
C ALA A 19 11.20 11.25 -0.17
N LEU A 20 11.99 10.21 0.14
CA LEU A 20 11.66 9.25 1.18
C LEU A 20 11.68 9.86 2.58
N SER A 21 12.69 10.69 2.89
CA SER A 21 12.82 11.34 4.19
C SER A 21 11.64 12.29 4.48
N GLU A 22 11.10 12.92 3.45
CA GLU A 22 9.91 13.77 3.57
C GLU A 22 8.64 12.97 3.84
N GLY A 23 8.50 11.77 3.24
CA GLY A 23 7.34 10.89 3.38
C GLY A 23 7.20 10.22 4.76
N GLY A 24 8.29 10.12 5.53
CA GLY A 24 8.31 9.46 6.85
C GLY A 24 7.98 10.35 8.04
N THR A 25 7.82 11.67 7.85
CA THR A 25 7.60 12.62 8.96
C THR A 25 6.10 12.92 9.18
N PRO A 26 5.55 12.73 10.39
CA PRO A 26 4.10 12.73 10.63
C PRO A 26 3.39 14.10 10.58
N SER A 27 3.96 15.14 9.97
CA SER A 27 3.53 16.53 10.27
C SER A 27 3.26 17.45 9.06
N SER A 28 3.16 16.95 7.82
CA SER A 28 2.67 17.79 6.70
C SER A 28 2.23 16.97 5.51
N ARG A 29 1.14 17.38 4.84
CA ARG A 29 0.78 16.85 3.51
C ARG A 29 1.92 17.16 2.54
N ARG A 30 2.51 16.14 1.92
CA ARG A 30 3.56 16.27 0.91
C ARG A 30 3.08 15.78 -0.44
N VAL A 31 3.62 16.37 -1.50
CA VAL A 31 3.37 15.97 -2.89
C VAL A 31 4.72 15.66 -3.50
N VAL A 32 4.90 14.42 -3.94
CA VAL A 32 6.11 13.96 -4.62
C VAL A 32 5.71 13.53 -6.02
N GLU A 33 6.40 14.04 -7.03
CA GLU A 33 6.23 13.60 -8.41
C GLU A 33 7.10 12.37 -8.66
N VAL A 34 6.45 11.26 -8.99
CA VAL A 34 7.13 9.99 -9.26
C VAL A 34 6.67 9.49 -10.62
N ARG A 35 7.63 9.17 -11.49
CA ARG A 35 7.34 8.52 -12.78
C ARG A 35 6.61 7.20 -12.54
N ASP A 36 5.66 6.85 -13.40
CA ASP A 36 4.82 5.67 -13.17
C ASP A 36 5.61 4.38 -12.93
N GLY A 37 6.66 4.12 -13.71
CA GLY A 37 7.51 2.93 -13.54
C GLY A 37 8.33 2.89 -12.25
N ALA A 38 8.43 4.01 -11.52
CA ALA A 38 9.15 4.11 -10.25
C ALA A 38 8.23 4.08 -9.03
N LYS A 39 6.89 4.15 -9.21
CA LYS A 39 5.93 4.23 -8.09
C LYS A 39 6.00 3.01 -7.17
N ALA A 40 6.03 1.80 -7.74
CA ALA A 40 6.11 0.57 -6.96
C ALA A 40 7.40 0.49 -6.14
N ALA A 41 8.53 0.87 -6.73
CA ALA A 41 9.82 0.92 -6.05
C ALA A 41 9.83 1.97 -4.92
N PHE A 42 9.31 3.18 -5.20
CA PHE A 42 9.22 4.25 -4.22
C PHE A 42 8.34 3.88 -3.03
N ILE A 43 7.14 3.35 -3.26
CA ILE A 43 6.23 2.90 -2.20
C ILE A 43 6.86 1.77 -1.38
N SER A 44 7.52 0.82 -2.05
CA SER A 44 8.21 -0.28 -1.37
C SER A 44 9.33 0.23 -0.48
N ALA A 45 10.14 1.17 -0.98
CA ALA A 45 11.20 1.81 -0.20
C ALA A 45 10.64 2.59 0.99
N LEU A 46 9.54 3.31 0.81
CA LEU A 46 8.85 4.04 1.88
C LEU A 46 8.34 3.08 2.97
N ALA A 47 7.75 1.95 2.56
CA ALA A 47 7.28 0.90 3.47
C ALA A 47 8.43 0.26 4.26
N SER A 48 9.57 0.00 3.62
CA SER A 48 10.73 -0.58 4.31
C SER A 48 11.46 0.39 5.25
N ASN A 49 11.36 1.70 5.00
CA ASN A 49 11.99 2.73 5.83
C ASN A 49 11.05 3.30 6.91
N SER A 50 9.79 2.85 6.96
CA SER A 50 8.82 3.27 7.96
C SER A 50 8.35 2.08 8.80
N ASN A 51 8.14 2.29 10.09
CA ASN A 51 7.51 1.30 10.97
C ASN A 51 5.97 1.44 10.97
N ALA A 52 5.40 2.05 9.93
CA ALA A 52 3.98 2.37 9.83
C ALA A 52 3.32 1.58 8.70
N THR A 53 2.06 1.22 8.89
CA THR A 53 1.21 0.67 7.84
C THR A 53 0.92 1.74 6.79
N ILE A 54 1.25 1.48 5.53
CA ILE A 54 1.00 2.40 4.41
C ILE A 54 -0.29 1.99 3.70
N ILE A 55 -1.22 2.93 3.56
CA ILE A 55 -2.42 2.77 2.75
C ILE A 55 -2.19 3.52 1.43
N VAL A 56 -2.25 2.78 0.32
CA VAL A 56 -2.14 3.34 -1.03
C VAL A 56 -3.54 3.42 -1.63
N VAL A 57 -3.95 4.61 -2.08
CA VAL A 57 -5.24 4.84 -2.73
C VAL A 57 -5.00 5.20 -4.19
N THR A 58 -5.60 4.45 -5.10
CA THR A 58 -5.60 4.74 -6.54
C THR A 58 -6.97 5.24 -6.97
N ALA A 59 -7.04 5.83 -8.16
CA ALA A 59 -8.31 6.33 -8.71
C ALA A 59 -9.25 5.20 -9.17
N GLU A 60 -8.68 4.06 -9.60
CA GLU A 60 -9.42 2.95 -10.19
C GLU A 60 -8.90 1.60 -9.69
N GLU A 61 -9.79 0.62 -9.70
CA GLU A 61 -9.54 -0.74 -9.23
C GLU A 61 -8.49 -1.51 -10.05
N PRO A 62 -8.52 -1.53 -11.41
CA PRO A 62 -7.47 -2.20 -12.18
C PRO A 62 -6.08 -1.66 -11.83
N ARG A 63 -5.98 -0.36 -11.58
CA ARG A 63 -4.73 0.29 -11.19
C ARG A 63 -4.29 -0.10 -9.78
N ALA A 64 -5.21 -0.31 -8.85
CA ALA A 64 -4.90 -0.82 -7.51
C ALA A 64 -4.30 -2.22 -7.58
N ALA A 65 -4.95 -3.11 -8.34
CA ALA A 65 -4.53 -4.49 -8.51
C ALA A 65 -3.15 -4.61 -9.19
N GLU A 66 -2.94 -3.88 -10.28
CA GLU A 66 -1.63 -3.80 -10.95
C GLU A 66 -0.54 -3.31 -10.00
N LEU A 67 -0.78 -2.19 -9.31
CA LEU A 67 0.20 -1.59 -8.44
C LEU A 67 0.53 -2.50 -7.23
N ALA A 68 -0.45 -3.22 -6.69
CA ALA A 68 -0.23 -4.19 -5.62
C ALA A 68 0.69 -5.34 -6.09
N ASN A 69 0.47 -5.85 -7.31
CA ASN A 69 1.34 -6.87 -7.90
C ASN A 69 2.75 -6.35 -8.11
N ASP A 70 2.90 -5.13 -8.64
CA ASP A 70 4.21 -4.51 -8.84
C ASP A 70 4.94 -4.33 -7.51
N ILE A 71 4.28 -3.78 -6.48
CA ILE A 71 4.87 -3.59 -5.14
C ILE A 71 5.32 -4.94 -4.57
N ALA A 72 4.54 -6.02 -4.73
CA ALA A 72 4.90 -7.35 -4.23
C ALA A 72 6.22 -7.89 -4.84
N VAL A 73 6.61 -7.45 -6.05
CA VAL A 73 7.89 -7.80 -6.67
C VAL A 73 9.06 -7.07 -6.00
N TRP A 74 8.85 -5.82 -5.57
CA TRP A 74 9.87 -4.97 -4.93
C TRP A 74 9.98 -5.22 -3.41
N ALA A 75 8.88 -5.55 -2.74
CA ALA A 75 8.77 -5.62 -1.28
C ALA A 75 8.56 -7.06 -0.78
N ARG A 76 9.52 -7.97 -1.05
CA ARG A 76 9.34 -9.42 -0.79
C ARG A 76 9.13 -9.78 0.69
N ASN A 77 9.63 -8.95 1.59
CA ASN A 77 9.54 -9.17 3.04
C ASN A 77 8.43 -8.32 3.69
N THR A 78 7.61 -7.64 2.89
CA THR A 78 6.52 -6.80 3.36
C THR A 78 5.21 -7.40 2.89
N THR A 79 4.24 -7.51 3.79
CA THR A 79 2.90 -7.95 3.42
C THR A 79 2.22 -6.89 2.57
N VAL A 80 1.93 -7.21 1.31
CA VAL A 80 1.18 -6.37 0.38
C VAL A 80 -0.22 -6.94 0.25
N LEU A 81 -1.23 -6.15 0.56
CA LEU A 81 -2.64 -6.54 0.53
C LEU A 81 -3.39 -5.66 -0.47
N HIS A 82 -4.17 -6.28 -1.34
CA HIS A 82 -5.10 -5.61 -2.24
C HIS A 82 -6.51 -5.67 -1.63
N PHE A 83 -7.14 -4.51 -1.40
CA PHE A 83 -8.51 -4.43 -0.89
C PHE A 83 -9.46 -4.19 -2.07
N PRO A 84 -10.12 -5.25 -2.60
CA PRO A 84 -10.81 -5.13 -3.87
C PRO A 84 -12.09 -4.30 -3.73
N ASP A 85 -12.40 -3.50 -4.75
CA ASP A 85 -13.68 -2.82 -4.87
C ASP A 85 -14.84 -3.84 -5.01
N VAL A 86 -16.05 -3.42 -4.66
CA VAL A 86 -17.26 -4.24 -4.85
C VAL A 86 -17.68 -4.20 -6.31
N ASP A 87 -18.12 -5.36 -6.83
CA ASP A 87 -18.55 -5.55 -8.22
C ASP A 87 -19.99 -5.06 -8.48
N VAL A 88 -20.58 -4.36 -7.51
CA VAL A 88 -21.94 -3.84 -7.58
C VAL A 88 -21.96 -2.35 -7.23
N PRO A 89 -22.78 -1.54 -7.92
CA PRO A 89 -22.89 -0.13 -7.59
C PRO A 89 -23.49 0.07 -6.19
N PRO A 90 -23.22 1.24 -5.56
CA PRO A 90 -23.84 1.58 -4.29
C PRO A 90 -25.35 1.47 -4.34
N TYR A 91 -25.96 0.92 -3.28
CA TYR A 91 -27.41 0.72 -3.14
C TYR A 91 -28.05 -0.23 -4.16
N SER A 92 -27.24 -1.05 -4.84
CA SER A 92 -27.74 -2.15 -5.66
C SER A 92 -28.43 -3.22 -4.81
N LEU A 93 -29.46 -3.86 -5.37
CA LEU A 93 -30.08 -5.08 -4.81
C LEU A 93 -29.31 -6.36 -5.20
N LEU A 94 -28.28 -6.23 -6.05
CA LEU A 94 -27.41 -7.34 -6.42
C LEU A 94 -26.52 -7.72 -5.23
N ALA A 95 -26.33 -9.02 -5.04
CA ALA A 95 -25.43 -9.53 -4.03
C ALA A 95 -23.97 -9.41 -4.50
N ILE A 96 -23.08 -9.01 -3.59
CA ILE A 96 -21.63 -9.11 -3.78
C ILE A 96 -21.25 -10.59 -3.79
N SER A 97 -20.36 -10.99 -4.69
CA SER A 97 -19.87 -12.36 -4.73
C SER A 97 -19.19 -12.78 -3.41
N HIS A 98 -19.37 -14.06 -3.04
CA HIS A 98 -18.78 -14.60 -1.81
C HIS A 98 -17.25 -14.51 -1.79
N ASP A 99 -16.60 -14.72 -2.93
CA ASP A 99 -15.14 -14.65 -3.06
C ASP A 99 -14.62 -13.24 -2.77
N LEU A 100 -15.29 -12.22 -3.30
CA LEU A 100 -14.93 -10.82 -3.09
C LEU A 100 -15.14 -10.42 -1.62
N LEU A 101 -16.26 -10.82 -1.02
CA LEU A 101 -16.49 -10.62 0.42
C LEU A 101 -15.41 -11.30 1.27
N ALA A 102 -15.04 -12.54 0.96
CA ALA A 102 -14.00 -13.26 1.68
C ALA A 102 -12.64 -12.56 1.59
N GLN A 103 -12.26 -12.08 0.41
CA GLN A 103 -11.02 -11.31 0.22
C GLN A 103 -11.02 -10.03 1.05
N ARG A 104 -12.11 -9.26 1.04
CA ARG A 104 -12.23 -8.02 1.82
C ARG A 104 -12.12 -8.29 3.32
N ILE A 105 -12.83 -9.30 3.82
CA ILE A 105 -12.78 -9.70 5.24
C ILE A 105 -11.37 -10.13 5.62
N SER A 106 -10.67 -10.86 4.76
CA SER A 106 -9.28 -11.27 4.99
C SER A 106 -8.35 -10.06 5.17
N VAL A 107 -8.45 -9.06 4.28
CA VAL A 107 -7.65 -7.82 4.39
C VAL A 107 -7.97 -7.06 5.67
N LEU A 108 -9.25 -6.88 6.00
CA LEU A 108 -9.67 -6.20 7.22
C LEU A 108 -9.21 -6.93 8.49
N GLY A 109 -9.25 -8.27 8.49
CA GLY A 109 -8.73 -9.09 9.58
C GLY A 109 -7.22 -8.92 9.77
N HIS A 110 -6.45 -8.84 8.69
CA HIS A 110 -5.03 -8.53 8.74
C HIS A 110 -4.76 -7.13 9.32
N LEU A 111 -5.53 -6.13 8.92
CA LEU A 111 -5.39 -4.77 9.45
C LEU A 111 -5.74 -4.69 10.93
N GLN A 112 -6.78 -5.40 11.37
CA GLN A 112 -7.18 -5.45 12.77
C GLN A 112 -6.06 -5.97 13.68
N GLN A 113 -5.26 -6.93 13.22
CA GLN A 113 -4.12 -7.47 13.97
C GLN A 113 -2.96 -6.47 14.12
N GLN A 114 -2.89 -5.45 13.27
CA GLN A 114 -1.87 -4.40 13.32
C GLN A 114 -2.29 -3.20 14.17
N LEU A 115 -3.57 -3.05 14.45
CA LEU A 115 -4.07 -1.97 15.30
C LEU A 115 -3.72 -2.27 16.77
N PRO A 116 -3.22 -1.27 17.54
CA PRO A 116 -3.14 -1.42 18.99
C PRO A 116 -4.54 -1.70 19.55
N PRO A 117 -4.65 -2.49 20.65
CA PRO A 117 -5.94 -2.81 21.25
C PRO A 117 -6.69 -1.50 21.56
N PRO A 118 -8.03 -1.47 21.35
CA PRO A 118 -8.80 -0.26 21.62
C PRO A 118 -8.59 0.15 23.08
N SER A 119 -8.19 1.40 23.30
CA SER A 119 -8.12 1.96 24.65
C SER A 119 -9.47 1.76 25.33
N PRO A 120 -9.52 1.32 26.60
CA PRO A 120 -10.79 1.27 27.32
C PRO A 120 -11.40 2.67 27.30
N GLY A 121 -12.64 2.77 26.81
CA GLY A 121 -13.39 4.01 26.82
C GLY A 121 -13.54 4.56 28.25
N PRO A 122 -13.83 5.87 28.39
CA PRO A 122 -14.04 6.49 29.68
C PRO A 122 -15.21 5.87 30.47
#